data_AF-A0A1A6GMN3-F1
#
_entry.id   AF-A0A1A6GMN3-F1
#
_cell.length_a   1.000
_cell.length_b   1.000
_cell.length_c   1.000
_cell.angle_alpha   90.00
_cell.angle_beta   90.00
_cell.angle_gamma   90.00
#
_symmetry.space_group_name_H-M   'P 1'
#
loop_
_entity.id
_entity.type
_entity.pdbx_description
1 polymer ?
#
loop_
_entity_poly.entity_id
_entity_poly.type
_entity_poly.pdbx_seq_one_letter_code
_entity_poly.pdbx_strand_id
1 'polypeptide(L)'
;GKEYIYKEPKLTGLSEISLRLVKLYGEKFGTENVKIIQDSDKVNAKELDPKFAHIQVTYVKPYFDDKELTERKTEFERNHNINRFVFEAPYTLSGKKQGCIEEQCKRRTILTTSNSFPYVKKRIPINCEQQVNLKPIDVATDEIKDKTAELHKLCSSADVDMIQLQLKLQGCVSVQVNAGPLAYARAFLNESQATKYPPKKVNELKDMFR
;
A
#
# COMPACT_ATOMS: atom_id res chain seq x y z
N GLY A 1 -14.66 -10.32 -13.59
CA GLY A 1 -14.87 -8.96 -14.12
C GLY A 1 -13.72 -8.57 -15.03
N LYS A 2 -13.59 -7.30 -15.41
CA LYS A 2 -12.40 -6.75 -16.07
C LYS A 2 -11.78 -5.69 -15.16
N GLU A 3 -10.46 -5.68 -15.04
CA GLU A 3 -9.74 -4.78 -14.14
C GLU A 3 -8.87 -3.82 -14.95
N TYR A 4 -8.74 -2.58 -14.46
CA TYR A 4 -8.01 -1.51 -15.13
C TYR A 4 -7.30 -0.65 -14.09
N ILE A 5 -6.12 -0.13 -14.45
CA ILE A 5 -5.53 1.00 -13.75
C ILE A 5 -6.06 2.28 -14.36
N TYR A 6 -6.57 3.19 -13.52
CA TYR A 6 -7.01 4.53 -13.92
C TYR A 6 -5.96 5.56 -13.52
N LYS A 7 -5.57 6.41 -14.47
CA LYS A 7 -4.73 7.59 -14.21
C LYS A 7 -5.62 8.81 -14.03
N GLU A 8 -5.71 9.26 -12.78
CA GLU A 8 -6.46 10.45 -12.39
C GLU A 8 -5.58 11.72 -12.42
N PRO A 9 -6.18 12.91 -12.60
CA PRO A 9 -5.45 14.16 -12.56
C PRO A 9 -5.09 14.56 -11.12
N LYS A 10 -3.90 15.16 -10.96
CA LYS A 10 -3.48 15.84 -9.72
C LYS A 10 -3.61 14.95 -8.48
N LEU A 11 -4.42 15.37 -7.50
CA LEU A 11 -4.60 14.76 -6.18
C LEU A 11 -6.04 14.22 -6.02
N THR A 12 -6.66 13.73 -7.09
CA THR A 12 -7.99 13.11 -7.02
C THR A 12 -8.01 12.00 -5.97
N GLY A 13 -8.86 12.15 -4.97
CA GLY A 13 -9.00 11.20 -3.88
C GLY A 13 -9.88 10.00 -4.24
N LEU A 14 -9.79 8.93 -3.44
CA LEU A 14 -10.61 7.72 -3.60
C LEU A 14 -12.11 8.01 -3.60
N SER A 15 -12.57 8.90 -2.71
CA SER A 15 -13.98 9.29 -2.62
C SER A 15 -14.47 9.98 -3.88
N GLU A 16 -13.63 10.83 -4.49
CA GLU A 16 -13.96 11.59 -5.69
C GLU A 16 -14.13 10.66 -6.91
N ILE A 17 -13.16 9.77 -7.16
CA ILE A 17 -13.27 8.81 -8.25
C ILE A 17 -14.42 7.82 -8.02
N SER A 18 -14.63 7.36 -6.79
CA SER A 18 -15.72 6.42 -6.45
C SER A 18 -17.07 7.07 -6.71
N LEU A 19 -17.29 8.30 -6.25
CA LEU A 19 -18.52 9.04 -6.50
C LEU A 19 -18.75 9.29 -8.00
N ARG A 20 -17.69 9.65 -8.74
CA ARG A 20 -17.77 9.87 -10.19
C ARG A 20 -18.15 8.60 -10.94
N LEU A 21 -17.62 7.44 -10.54
CA LEU A 21 -17.97 6.14 -11.14
C LEU A 21 -19.41 5.73 -10.78
N VAL A 22 -19.84 5.90 -9.53
CA VAL A 22 -21.22 5.64 -9.12
C VAL A 22 -22.18 6.49 -9.92
N LYS A 23 -21.93 7.79 -10.07
CA LYS A 23 -22.77 8.68 -10.87
C LYS A 23 -22.82 8.24 -12.34
N LEU A 24 -21.66 8.00 -12.95
CA LEU A 24 -21.56 7.61 -14.36
C LEU A 24 -22.33 6.32 -14.67
N TYR A 25 -22.21 5.30 -13.82
CA TYR A 25 -22.90 4.03 -14.03
C TYR A 25 -24.35 4.07 -13.51
N GLY A 26 -24.65 4.89 -12.51
CA GLY A 26 -26.00 5.15 -12.01
C GLY A 26 -26.89 5.83 -13.06
N GLU A 27 -26.34 6.75 -13.85
CA GLU A 27 -27.03 7.33 -15.02
C GLU A 27 -27.48 6.28 -16.04
N LYS A 28 -26.79 5.13 -16.12
CA LYS A 28 -27.10 4.04 -17.05
C LYS A 28 -27.97 2.94 -16.44
N PHE A 29 -27.80 2.64 -15.15
CA PHE A 29 -28.37 1.45 -14.50
C PHE A 29 -29.31 1.76 -13.34
N GLY A 30 -29.47 3.02 -12.94
CA GLY A 30 -30.10 3.43 -11.68
C GLY A 30 -29.07 3.48 -10.55
N THR A 31 -28.98 4.60 -9.84
CA THR A 31 -27.99 4.82 -8.77
C THR A 31 -28.12 3.80 -7.65
N GLU A 32 -29.36 3.38 -7.36
CA GLU A 32 -29.70 2.34 -6.39
C GLU A 32 -29.19 0.95 -6.78
N ASN A 33 -28.92 0.72 -8.06
CA ASN A 33 -28.45 -0.57 -8.59
C ASN A 33 -26.92 -0.66 -8.70
N VAL A 34 -26.17 0.38 -8.31
CA VAL A 34 -24.70 0.42 -8.36
C VAL A 34 -24.12 0.40 -6.95
N LYS A 35 -23.22 -0.54 -6.67
CA LYS A 35 -22.56 -0.68 -5.36
C LYS A 35 -21.04 -0.58 -5.47
N ILE A 36 -20.44 0.19 -4.57
CA ILE A 36 -18.98 0.22 -4.40
C ILE A 36 -18.56 -0.91 -3.46
N ILE A 37 -17.63 -1.74 -3.91
CA ILE A 37 -16.89 -2.66 -3.04
C ILE A 37 -15.77 -1.84 -2.38
N GLN A 38 -15.88 -1.66 -1.07
CA GLN A 38 -14.89 -0.94 -0.26
C GLN A 38 -13.67 -1.80 0.08
N ASP A 39 -13.81 -3.12 -0.02
CA ASP A 39 -12.71 -4.05 0.19
C ASP A 39 -11.69 -3.96 -0.95
N SER A 40 -10.43 -4.23 -0.65
CA SER A 40 -9.34 -4.39 -1.63
C SER A 40 -9.00 -5.86 -1.91
N ASP A 41 -9.60 -6.79 -1.17
CA ASP A 41 -9.41 -8.22 -1.38
C ASP A 41 -9.98 -8.67 -2.73
N LYS A 42 -9.44 -9.80 -3.23
CA LYS A 42 -9.88 -10.37 -4.50
C LYS A 42 -11.35 -10.76 -4.42
N VAL A 43 -12.16 -10.16 -5.28
CA VAL A 43 -13.61 -10.32 -5.26
C VAL A 43 -14.04 -11.70 -5.74
N ASN A 44 -14.79 -12.42 -4.90
CA ASN A 44 -15.47 -13.64 -5.30
C ASN A 44 -16.82 -13.31 -5.94
N ALA A 45 -16.91 -13.42 -7.27
CA ALA A 45 -18.14 -13.09 -8.01
C ALA A 45 -19.37 -13.92 -7.58
N LYS A 46 -19.18 -15.09 -6.96
CA LYS A 46 -20.29 -15.94 -6.48
C LYS A 46 -20.97 -15.39 -5.22
N GLU A 47 -20.29 -14.54 -4.46
CA GLU A 47 -20.79 -13.93 -3.22
C GLU A 47 -21.48 -12.58 -3.49
N LEU A 48 -21.35 -12.06 -4.72
CA LEU A 48 -21.98 -10.81 -5.11
C LEU A 48 -23.44 -11.04 -5.48
N ASP A 49 -24.31 -10.15 -5.01
CA ASP A 49 -25.71 -10.13 -5.45
C ASP A 49 -25.78 -9.76 -6.94
N PRO A 50 -26.30 -10.66 -7.80
CA PRO A 50 -26.35 -10.45 -9.25
C PRO A 50 -27.32 -9.33 -9.66
N LYS A 51 -28.17 -8.83 -8.76
CA LYS A 51 -29.07 -7.69 -9.03
C LYS A 51 -28.34 -6.36 -9.14
N PHE A 52 -27.15 -6.25 -8.55
CA PHE A 52 -26.39 -5.00 -8.50
C PHE A 52 -25.18 -5.02 -9.44
N ALA A 53 -24.85 -3.86 -9.99
CA ALA A 53 -23.57 -3.61 -10.64
C ALA A 53 -22.52 -3.24 -9.58
N HIS A 54 -21.48 -4.06 -9.44
CA HIS A 54 -20.44 -3.85 -8.43
C HIS A 54 -19.19 -3.20 -9.03
N ILE A 55 -18.63 -2.22 -8.33
CA ILE A 55 -17.39 -1.53 -8.70
C ILE A 55 -16.44 -1.55 -7.51
N GLN A 56 -15.28 -2.19 -7.65
CA GLN A 56 -14.20 -2.11 -6.68
C GLN A 56 -13.26 -0.98 -7.07
N VAL A 57 -12.89 -0.13 -6.11
CA VAL A 57 -11.93 0.96 -6.32
C VAL A 57 -10.86 0.87 -5.24
N THR A 58 -9.61 0.69 -5.67
CA THR A 58 -8.46 0.57 -4.76
C THR A 58 -7.36 1.53 -5.22
N TYR A 59 -6.81 2.29 -4.28
CA TYR A 59 -5.69 3.18 -4.56
C TYR A 59 -4.42 2.36 -4.77
N VAL A 60 -3.66 2.71 -5.79
CA VAL A 60 -2.37 2.09 -6.11
C VAL A 60 -1.31 3.16 -6.28
N LYS A 61 -0.06 2.83 -5.96
CA LYS A 61 1.12 3.65 -6.28
C LYS A 61 1.97 2.96 -7.36
N PRO A 62 2.75 3.70 -8.17
CA PRO A 62 3.75 3.07 -9.04
C PRO A 62 4.67 2.14 -8.24
N TYR A 63 4.97 0.97 -8.80
CA TYR A 63 5.86 -0.02 -8.20
C TYR A 63 7.19 -0.05 -8.95
N PHE A 64 8.28 -0.03 -8.18
CA PHE A 64 9.65 -0.16 -8.67
C PHE A 64 10.36 -1.17 -7.78
N ASP A 65 11.13 -2.07 -8.40
CA ASP A 65 12.07 -2.91 -7.64
C ASP A 65 13.34 -2.13 -7.27
N ASP A 66 14.19 -2.75 -6.44
CA ASP A 66 15.41 -2.11 -5.94
C ASP A 66 16.33 -1.63 -7.07
N LYS A 67 16.38 -2.36 -8.19
CA LYS A 67 17.17 -1.96 -9.36
C LYS A 67 16.55 -0.71 -9.99
N GLU A 68 15.26 -0.72 -10.29
CA GLU A 68 14.59 0.45 -10.87
C GLU A 68 14.65 1.69 -9.96
N LEU A 69 14.62 1.53 -8.63
CA LEU A 69 14.75 2.64 -7.70
C LEU A 69 16.13 3.33 -7.76
N THR A 70 17.19 2.58 -8.11
CA THR A 70 18.53 3.15 -8.34
C THR A 70 18.63 3.89 -9.67
N GLU A 71 17.90 3.45 -10.69
CA GLU A 71 17.88 4.04 -12.03
C GLU A 71 16.95 5.26 -12.11
N ARG A 72 15.77 5.21 -11.47
CA ARG A 72 14.73 6.25 -11.48
C ARG A 72 14.87 7.16 -10.25
N LYS A 73 15.66 8.20 -10.39
CA LYS A 73 16.00 9.11 -9.28
C LYS A 73 15.02 10.28 -9.16
N THR A 74 14.51 10.75 -10.29
CA THR A 74 13.64 11.92 -10.36
C THR A 74 12.16 11.56 -10.28
N GLU A 75 11.33 12.52 -9.88
CA GLU A 75 9.88 12.34 -9.89
C GLU A 75 9.36 12.08 -11.32
N PHE A 76 9.93 12.73 -12.33
CA PHE A 76 9.55 12.50 -13.73
C PHE A 76 9.78 11.03 -14.14
N GLU A 77 10.96 10.48 -13.87
CA GLU A 77 11.28 9.08 -14.18
C GLU A 77 10.38 8.10 -13.44
N ARG A 78 9.93 8.46 -12.23
CA ARG A 78 8.99 7.66 -11.43
C ARG A 78 7.52 7.82 -11.88
N ASN A 79 7.25 8.68 -12.85
CA ASN A 79 5.91 8.92 -13.40
C ASN A 79 5.82 8.66 -14.92
N HIS A 80 6.94 8.33 -15.57
CA HIS A 80 7.03 8.12 -17.02
C HIS A 80 7.46 6.69 -17.36
N ASN A 81 6.82 6.11 -18.38
CA ASN A 81 7.01 4.71 -18.78
C ASN A 81 6.85 3.72 -17.61
N ILE A 82 5.73 3.85 -16.89
CA ILE A 82 5.38 3.00 -15.75
C ILE A 82 4.21 2.08 -16.10
N ASN A 83 4.32 0.78 -15.84
CA ASN A 83 3.25 -0.18 -16.07
C ASN A 83 2.97 -1.10 -14.87
N ARG A 84 3.77 -1.00 -13.80
CA ARG A 84 3.60 -1.76 -12.55
C ARG A 84 3.09 -0.86 -11.45
N PHE A 85 2.09 -1.34 -10.73
CA PHE A 85 1.40 -0.61 -9.67
C PHE A 85 1.22 -1.52 -8.46
N VAL A 86 1.31 -0.98 -7.25
CA VAL A 86 1.20 -1.75 -6.02
C VAL A 86 0.16 -1.15 -5.08
N PHE A 87 -0.59 -2.03 -4.43
CA PHE A 87 -1.34 -1.74 -3.23
C PHE A 87 -1.05 -2.80 -2.17
N GLU A 88 -1.37 -2.46 -0.92
CA GLU A 88 -1.12 -3.33 0.23
C GLU A 88 -2.40 -3.49 1.03
N ALA A 89 -2.69 -4.72 1.46
CA ALA A 89 -3.86 -5.06 2.25
C ALA A 89 -3.43 -5.77 3.55
N PRO A 90 -3.90 -5.33 4.73
CA PRO A 90 -3.60 -5.98 5.99
C PRO A 90 -4.42 -7.25 6.15
N TYR A 91 -3.81 -8.28 6.74
CA TYR A 91 -4.51 -9.49 7.18
C TYR A 91 -3.81 -10.09 8.40
N THR A 92 -4.46 -10.98 9.13
CA THR A 92 -3.88 -11.70 10.27
C THR A 92 -3.70 -13.17 9.92
N LEU A 93 -2.84 -13.87 10.67
CA LEU A 93 -2.70 -15.33 10.56
C LEU A 93 -4.02 -16.09 10.81
N SER A 94 -4.95 -15.47 11.55
CA SER A 94 -6.30 -15.96 11.84
C SER A 94 -7.35 -15.60 10.78
N GLY A 95 -6.97 -14.87 9.72
CA GLY A 95 -7.86 -14.50 8.61
C GLY A 95 -8.68 -13.22 8.82
N LYS A 96 -8.48 -12.50 9.93
CA LYS A 96 -9.04 -11.14 10.13
C LYS A 96 -8.21 -10.12 9.34
N LYS A 97 -8.70 -8.89 9.19
CA LYS A 97 -7.93 -7.81 8.55
C LYS A 97 -6.87 -7.22 9.47
N GLN A 98 -7.23 -6.98 10.73
CA GLN A 98 -6.39 -6.32 11.70
C GLN A 98 -6.27 -7.16 12.97
N GLY A 99 -5.08 -7.16 13.58
CA GLY A 99 -4.77 -7.89 14.80
C GLY A 99 -3.63 -7.25 15.59
N CYS A 100 -3.07 -7.99 16.55
CA CYS A 100 -1.87 -7.55 17.25
C CYS A 100 -0.64 -7.63 16.33
N ILE A 101 0.45 -6.98 16.74
CA ILE A 101 1.68 -6.87 15.97
C ILE A 101 2.24 -8.24 15.58
N GLU A 102 2.13 -9.23 16.46
CA GLU A 102 2.65 -10.58 16.28
C GLU A 102 1.82 -11.41 15.28
N GLU A 103 0.60 -10.98 14.98
CA GLU A 103 -0.29 -11.63 14.03
C GLU A 103 -0.44 -10.86 12.71
N GLN A 104 -0.14 -9.55 12.73
CA GLN A 104 -0.40 -8.65 11.63
C GLN A 104 0.53 -8.94 10.45
N CYS A 105 -0.05 -9.46 9.38
CA CYS A 105 0.59 -9.67 8.10
C CYS A 105 0.17 -8.58 7.10
N LYS A 106 0.88 -8.53 5.97
CA LYS A 106 0.58 -7.60 4.88
C LYS A 106 0.70 -8.30 3.53
N ARG A 107 -0.35 -8.20 2.71
CA ARG A 107 -0.34 -8.71 1.34
C ARG A 107 -0.06 -7.56 0.40
N ARG A 108 1.04 -7.66 -0.34
CA ARG A 108 1.47 -6.70 -1.35
C ARG A 108 1.08 -7.25 -2.73
N THR A 109 0.18 -6.55 -3.42
CA THR A 109 -0.31 -6.95 -4.73
C THR A 109 0.25 -6.02 -5.79
N ILE A 110 1.02 -6.57 -6.73
CA ILE A 110 1.64 -5.85 -7.84
C ILE A 110 0.84 -6.17 -9.11
N LEU A 111 0.27 -5.13 -9.69
CA LEU A 111 -0.54 -5.16 -10.89
C LEU A 111 0.28 -4.66 -12.07
N THR A 112 0.36 -5.45 -13.13
CA THR A 112 1.01 -5.06 -14.37
C THR A 112 -0.05 -4.80 -15.44
N THR A 113 0.10 -3.67 -16.12
CA THR A 113 -0.78 -3.22 -17.19
C THR A 113 -0.23 -3.62 -18.56
N SER A 114 -1.14 -3.80 -19.52
CA SER A 114 -0.80 -4.15 -20.91
C SER A 114 0.02 -3.08 -21.66
N ASN A 115 0.00 -1.83 -21.22
CA ASN A 115 0.77 -0.71 -21.76
C ASN A 115 1.23 0.19 -20.61
N SER A 116 2.30 0.95 -20.81
CA SER A 116 2.80 1.91 -19.82
C SER A 116 2.03 3.23 -19.86
N PHE A 117 1.94 3.91 -18.72
CA PHE A 117 1.62 5.33 -18.65
C PHE A 117 2.89 6.19 -18.87
N PRO A 118 2.76 7.39 -19.46
CA PRO A 118 1.54 7.95 -20.05
C PRO A 118 1.10 7.19 -21.31
N TYR A 119 -0.21 7.17 -21.58
CA TYR A 119 -0.80 6.47 -22.71
C TYR A 119 -1.93 7.30 -23.33
N VAL A 120 -2.34 6.97 -24.56
CA VAL A 120 -3.45 7.62 -25.26
C VAL A 120 -4.80 7.47 -24.55
N LYS A 121 -4.91 6.49 -23.64
CA LYS A 121 -6.11 6.25 -22.80
C LYS A 121 -5.79 6.51 -21.34
N LYS A 122 -6.79 7.03 -20.61
CA LYS A 122 -6.71 7.26 -19.15
C LYS A 122 -6.82 5.99 -18.31
N ARG A 123 -7.23 4.87 -18.91
CA ARG A 123 -7.28 3.56 -18.25
C ARG A 123 -6.65 2.48 -19.12
N ILE A 124 -5.91 1.58 -18.49
CA ILE A 124 -5.20 0.49 -19.18
C ILE A 124 -5.57 -0.82 -18.48
N PRO A 125 -5.96 -1.88 -19.23
CA PRO A 125 -6.32 -3.15 -18.62
C PRO A 125 -5.11 -3.80 -17.96
N ILE A 126 -5.37 -4.42 -16.82
CA ILE A 126 -4.42 -5.27 -16.08
C ILE A 126 -4.33 -6.61 -16.81
N ASN A 127 -3.11 -7.08 -17.05
CA ASN A 127 -2.87 -8.38 -17.70
C ASN A 127 -2.14 -9.38 -16.79
N CYS A 128 -1.52 -8.91 -15.71
CA CYS A 128 -0.80 -9.76 -14.77
C CYS A 128 -0.91 -9.19 -13.35
N GLU A 129 -1.06 -10.10 -12.39
CA GLU A 129 -1.10 -9.81 -10.96
C GLU A 129 -0.08 -10.73 -10.28
N GLN A 130 0.74 -10.16 -9.40
CA GLN A 130 1.66 -10.89 -8.53
C GLN A 130 1.37 -10.51 -7.08
N GLN A 131 1.29 -11.50 -6.19
CA GLN A 131 1.09 -11.27 -4.76
C GLN A 131 2.32 -11.72 -3.97
N VAL A 132 2.71 -10.89 -3.00
CA VAL A 132 3.75 -11.19 -2.03
C VAL A 132 3.18 -11.01 -0.62
N ASN A 133 3.27 -12.07 0.18
CA ASN A 133 2.77 -12.07 1.56
C ASN A 133 3.93 -11.82 2.52
N LEU A 134 3.85 -10.73 3.28
CA LEU A 134 4.79 -10.35 4.32
C LEU A 134 4.29 -10.90 5.66
N LYS A 135 5.16 -11.63 6.35
CA LYS A 135 4.90 -12.11 7.71
C LYS A 135 5.06 -10.96 8.72
N PRO A 136 4.61 -11.13 9.98
CA PRO A 136 4.62 -10.04 10.96
C PRO A 136 5.98 -9.36 11.17
N ILE A 137 7.07 -10.11 11.24
CA ILE A 137 8.43 -9.54 11.35
C ILE A 137 8.86 -8.78 10.07
N ASP A 138 8.41 -9.25 8.90
CA ASP A 138 8.68 -8.54 7.64
C ASP A 138 7.86 -7.25 7.55
N VAL A 139 6.62 -7.24 8.06
CA VAL A 139 5.81 -6.02 8.18
C VAL A 139 6.49 -4.99 9.05
N ALA A 140 6.98 -5.39 10.24
CA ALA A 140 7.72 -4.52 11.13
C ALA A 140 8.98 -3.93 10.47
N THR A 141 9.73 -4.77 9.76
CA THR A 141 10.95 -4.35 9.05
C THR A 141 10.62 -3.33 7.95
N ASP A 142 9.60 -3.61 7.14
CA ASP A 142 9.16 -2.77 6.03
C ASP A 142 8.65 -1.40 6.53
N GLU A 143 7.87 -1.37 7.62
CA GLU A 143 7.39 -0.12 8.21
C GLU A 143 8.49 0.75 8.83
N ILE A 144 9.46 0.14 9.52
CA ILE A 144 10.60 0.89 10.07
C ILE A 144 11.47 1.42 8.94
N LYS A 145 11.74 0.61 7.91
CA LYS A 145 12.49 1.02 6.72
C LYS A 145 11.83 2.23 6.03
N ASP A 146 10.52 2.17 5.82
CA ASP A 146 9.77 3.27 5.19
C ASP A 146 9.80 4.55 6.04
N LYS A 147 9.63 4.44 7.37
CA LYS A 147 9.74 5.59 8.28
C LYS A 147 11.14 6.19 8.31
N THR A 148 12.17 5.37 8.36
CA THR A 148 13.57 5.81 8.35
C THR A 148 13.90 6.51 7.03
N ALA A 149 13.45 5.96 5.89
CA ALA A 149 13.63 6.60 4.59
C ALA A 149 12.88 7.93 4.48
N GLU A 150 11.67 8.03 5.03
CA GLU A 150 10.89 9.28 5.07
C GLU A 150 11.59 10.36 5.91
N LEU A 151 12.05 10.01 7.11
CA LEU A 151 12.80 10.94 7.97
C LEU A 151 14.12 11.37 7.33
N HIS A 152 14.88 10.43 6.77
CA HIS A 152 16.14 10.74 6.09
C HIS A 152 15.92 11.71 4.93
N LYS A 153 14.86 11.52 4.13
CA LYS A 153 14.49 12.42 3.04
C LYS A 153 14.19 13.83 3.55
N LEU A 154 13.42 13.97 4.63
CA LEU A 154 13.09 15.27 5.23
C LEU A 154 14.33 15.99 5.76
N CYS A 155 15.23 15.26 6.44
CA CYS A 155 16.47 15.82 6.99
C CYS A 155 17.50 16.17 5.91
N SER A 156 17.50 15.48 4.77
CA SER A 156 18.43 15.72 3.65
C SER A 156 17.95 16.82 2.70
N SER A 157 16.77 17.39 2.92
CA SER A 157 16.25 18.50 2.11
C SER A 157 17.09 19.76 2.31
N ALA A 158 17.41 20.47 1.22
CA ALA A 158 18.12 21.75 1.31
C ALA A 158 17.30 22.78 2.11
N ASP A 159 15.99 22.79 1.90
CA ASP A 159 15.02 23.57 2.68
C ASP A 159 14.20 22.60 3.53
N VAL A 160 14.47 22.59 4.84
CA VAL A 160 13.79 21.69 5.78
C VAL A 160 12.41 22.23 6.12
N ASP A 161 11.36 21.49 5.74
CA ASP A 161 10.00 21.76 6.21
C ASP A 161 9.87 21.34 7.68
N MET A 162 10.03 22.32 8.58
CA MET A 162 9.99 22.11 10.02
C MET A 162 8.66 21.50 10.51
N ILE A 163 7.54 21.84 9.87
CA ILE A 163 6.22 21.34 10.27
C ILE A 163 6.11 19.85 9.92
N GLN A 164 6.48 19.49 8.68
CA GLN A 164 6.46 18.08 8.27
C GLN A 164 7.46 17.25 9.07
N LEU A 165 8.67 17.76 9.28
CA LEU A 165 9.68 17.07 10.07
C LEU A 165 9.21 16.85 11.51
N GLN A 166 8.67 17.87 12.17
CA GLN A 166 8.16 17.75 13.54
C GLN A 166 7.01 16.74 13.61
N LEU A 167 6.05 16.80 12.67
CA LEU A 167 4.92 15.87 12.61
C LEU A 167 5.39 14.42 12.51
N LYS A 168 6.35 14.14 11.61
CA LYS A 168 6.87 12.80 11.37
C LYS A 168 7.74 12.31 12.53
N LEU A 169 8.62 13.15 13.04
CA LEU A 169 9.50 12.83 14.15
C LEU A 169 8.69 12.54 15.43
N GLN A 170 7.74 13.41 15.77
CA GLN A 170 6.85 13.21 16.92
C GLN A 170 6.07 11.88 16.80
N GLY A 171 5.56 11.56 15.61
CA GLY A 171 4.90 10.29 15.33
C GLY A 171 5.80 9.05 15.40
N CYS A 172 7.12 9.22 15.50
CA CYS A 172 8.07 8.13 15.69
C CYS A 172 8.50 7.98 17.16
N VAL A 173 8.82 9.09 17.84
CA VAL A 173 9.43 9.06 19.19
C VAL A 173 8.46 9.33 20.33
N SER A 174 7.31 9.95 20.06
CA SER A 174 6.32 10.36 21.07
C SER A 174 4.92 9.89 20.70
N VAL A 175 4.81 8.61 20.35
CA VAL A 175 3.56 8.00 19.91
C VAL A 175 2.62 7.85 21.11
N GLN A 176 1.38 8.35 20.98
CA GLN A 176 0.37 8.30 22.04
C GLN A 176 -0.82 7.38 21.71
N VAL A 177 -1.16 7.26 20.42
CA VAL A 177 -2.36 6.52 19.96
C VAL A 177 -1.97 5.13 19.43
N ASN A 178 -0.95 5.05 18.58
CA ASN A 178 -0.46 3.80 18.01
C ASN A 178 0.59 3.15 18.94
N ALA A 179 0.83 1.85 18.78
CA ALA A 179 1.78 1.09 19.61
C ALA A 179 3.25 1.57 19.51
N GLY A 180 3.61 2.24 18.42
CA GLY A 180 4.92 2.83 18.20
C GLY A 180 6.04 1.81 17.90
N PRO A 181 7.24 2.28 17.52
CA PRO A 181 8.34 1.38 17.11
C PRO A 181 8.79 0.43 18.22
N LEU A 182 8.76 0.84 19.49
CA LEU A 182 9.18 0.00 20.61
C LEU A 182 8.33 -1.28 20.75
N ALA A 183 7.08 -1.27 20.27
CA ALA A 183 6.24 -2.46 20.28
C ALA A 183 6.79 -3.54 19.33
N TYR A 184 7.37 -3.15 18.18
CA TYR A 184 8.07 -4.09 17.30
C TYR A 184 9.32 -4.69 17.95
N ALA A 185 10.11 -3.88 18.66
CA ALA A 185 11.28 -4.39 19.39
C ALA A 185 10.87 -5.43 20.45
N ARG A 186 9.81 -5.15 21.22
CA ARG A 186 9.29 -6.09 22.23
C ARG A 186 8.74 -7.37 21.62
N ALA A 187 8.02 -7.26 20.50
CA ALA A 187 7.40 -8.39 19.81
C ALA A 187 8.42 -9.33 19.15
N PHE A 188 9.50 -8.78 18.58
CA PHE A 188 10.39 -9.53 17.68
C PHE A 188 11.85 -9.62 18.10
N LEU A 189 12.35 -8.72 18.96
CA LEU A 189 13.79 -8.63 19.31
C LEU A 189 14.12 -9.09 20.73
N ASN A 190 13.11 -9.30 21.59
CA ASN A 190 13.32 -9.90 22.92
C ASN A 190 13.87 -11.33 22.79
N GLU A 191 14.84 -11.73 23.62
CA GLU A 191 15.53 -13.03 23.52
C GLU A 191 14.56 -14.23 23.46
N SER A 192 13.51 -14.21 24.28
CA SER A 192 12.49 -15.26 24.31
C SER A 192 11.59 -15.32 23.06
N GLN A 193 11.44 -14.20 22.34
CA GLN A 193 10.62 -14.11 21.13
C GLN A 193 11.45 -14.27 19.86
N ALA A 194 12.68 -13.75 19.84
CA ALA A 194 13.58 -13.77 18.69
C ALA A 194 13.85 -15.18 18.18
N THR A 195 13.91 -16.17 19.08
CA THR A 195 14.09 -17.59 18.74
C THR A 195 12.96 -18.18 17.89
N LYS A 196 11.78 -17.54 17.86
CA LYS A 196 10.62 -17.95 17.04
C LYS A 196 10.73 -17.52 15.57
N TYR A 197 11.69 -16.66 15.24
CA TYR A 197 11.84 -16.08 13.91
C TYR A 197 13.20 -16.44 13.29
N PRO A 198 13.31 -16.43 11.94
CA PRO A 198 14.58 -16.70 11.29
C PRO A 198 15.67 -15.71 11.75
N PRO A 199 16.87 -16.17 12.18
CA PRO A 199 17.91 -15.29 12.70
C PRO A 199 18.30 -14.14 11.77
N LYS A 200 18.29 -14.40 10.45
CA LYS A 200 18.54 -13.37 9.43
C LYS A 200 17.52 -12.23 9.50
N LYS A 201 16.24 -12.54 9.73
CA LYS A 201 15.16 -11.55 9.83
C LYS A 201 15.18 -10.77 11.13
N VAL A 202 15.54 -11.43 12.23
CA VAL A 202 15.77 -10.76 13.52
C VAL A 202 16.92 -9.77 13.41
N ASN A 203 18.04 -10.18 12.80
CA ASN A 203 19.19 -9.30 12.60
C ASN A 203 18.87 -8.12 11.67
N GLU A 204 18.16 -8.38 10.57
CA GLU A 204 17.68 -7.32 9.66
C GLU A 204 16.85 -6.27 10.41
N LEU A 205 15.85 -6.70 11.18
CA LEU A 205 15.04 -5.78 11.99
C LEU A 205 15.87 -5.05 13.05
N LYS A 206 16.81 -5.74 13.70
CA LYS A 206 17.71 -5.14 14.69
C LYS A 206 18.58 -4.04 14.09
N ASP A 207 19.09 -4.24 12.87
CA ASP A 207 19.87 -3.24 12.16
C ASP A 207 19.00 -2.05 11.72
N MET A 208 17.71 -2.26 11.43
CA MET A 208 16.79 -1.14 11.14
C MET A 208 16.49 -0.24 12.35
N PHE A 209 16.69 -0.71 13.59
CA PHE A 209 16.55 0.10 14.79
C PHE A 209 17.80 0.91 15.15
N ARG A 210 18.94 0.63 14.51
CA ARG A 210 20.21 1.34 14.74
C ARG A 210 20.30 2.59 13.87
#